data_AF-A0A0B7KQV1-F1
#
_entry.id   AF-A0A0B7KQV1-F1
#
_cell.length_a   1.000
_cell.length_b   1.000
_cell.length_c   1.000
_cell.angle_alpha   90.00
_cell.angle_beta   90.00
_cell.angle_gamma   90.00
#
_symmetry.space_group_name_H-M   'P 1'
#
loop_
_entity.id
_entity.type
_entity.pdbx_description
1 polymer ?
#
loop_
_entity_poly.entity_id
_entity_poly.type
_entity_poly.pdbx_seq_one_letter_code
_entity_poly.pdbx_strand_id
1 'polypeptide(L)'
;MKEETGALIKIRPIGCITTTEEYRNDLHQISYCYCADLVNDSGAPELTELKIKDRLVHRWVSVDEAKKQMEEAQPTSNFSRFIKERDIFLLGEVLKRTQLLN
;
A
#
# COMPACT_ATOMS: atom_id res chain seq x y z
N MET A 1 -5.91 4.14 -6.14
CA MET A 1 -4.84 4.54 -7.08
C MET A 1 -5.14 5.90 -7.71
N LYS A 2 -5.98 6.03 -8.75
CA LYS A 2 -6.21 7.33 -9.40
C LYS A 2 -6.65 8.45 -8.44
N GLU A 3 -7.63 8.19 -7.58
CA GLU A 3 -8.12 9.17 -6.60
C GLU A 3 -7.00 9.62 -5.64
N GLU A 4 -6.27 8.68 -5.05
CA GLU A 4 -5.28 9.01 -4.01
C GLU A 4 -3.96 9.51 -4.57
N THR A 5 -3.49 8.98 -5.71
CA THR A 5 -2.14 9.26 -6.22
C THR A 5 -2.14 10.04 -7.54
N GLY A 6 -3.29 10.20 -8.20
CA GLY A 6 -3.37 10.73 -9.57
C GLY A 6 -2.86 9.77 -10.66
N ALA A 7 -2.30 8.62 -10.27
CA ALA A 7 -1.58 7.75 -11.19
C ALA A 7 -2.49 6.78 -11.94
N LEU A 8 -2.15 6.54 -13.21
CA LEU A 8 -2.67 5.47 -14.03
C LEU A 8 -1.75 4.25 -13.91
N ILE A 9 -2.34 3.09 -13.62
CA ILE A 9 -1.64 1.83 -13.45
C ILE A 9 -2.24 0.73 -14.33
N LYS A 10 -1.45 -0.29 -14.63
CA LYS A 10 -1.90 -1.52 -15.28
C LYS A 10 -1.57 -2.72 -14.37
N ILE A 11 -2.60 -3.42 -13.90
CA ILE A 11 -2.41 -4.62 -13.07
C ILE A 11 -1.71 -5.70 -13.90
N ARG A 12 -0.66 -6.31 -13.35
CA ARG A 12 0.07 -7.41 -13.99
C ARG A 12 -0.81 -8.67 -14.00
N PRO A 13 -0.77 -9.49 -15.07
CA PRO A 13 -1.60 -10.70 -15.18
C PRO A 13 -1.05 -11.89 -14.36
N ILE A 14 -0.54 -11.62 -13.15
CA ILE A 14 0.02 -12.64 -12.23
C ILE A 14 -0.94 -13.01 -11.09
N GLY A 15 -2.15 -12.43 -11.09
CA GLY A 15 -3.18 -12.64 -10.08
C GLY A 15 -2.94 -11.87 -8.78
N CYS A 16 -3.79 -12.15 -7.79
CA CYS A 16 -3.61 -11.66 -6.43
C CYS A 16 -2.37 -12.31 -5.81
N ILE A 17 -1.48 -11.50 -5.24
CA ILE A 17 -0.28 -11.97 -4.56
C ILE A 17 -0.64 -12.63 -3.23
N THR A 18 -1.47 -11.94 -2.45
CA THR A 18 -1.91 -12.37 -1.12
C THR A 18 -3.12 -11.56 -0.68
N THR A 19 -3.80 -12.03 0.37
CA THR A 19 -4.98 -11.40 0.95
C THR A 19 -4.80 -11.29 2.45
N THR A 20 -5.26 -10.19 3.05
CA THR A 20 -5.39 -10.06 4.50
C THR A 20 -6.84 -9.85 4.89
N GLU A 21 -7.21 -10.36 6.05
CA GLU A 21 -8.52 -10.15 6.65
C GLU A 21 -8.32 -9.60 8.06
N GLU A 22 -8.95 -8.47 8.34
CA GLU A 22 -8.73 -7.70 9.56
C GLU A 22 -10.06 -7.41 10.25
N TYR A 23 -10.07 -7.61 11.56
CA TYR A 23 -11.18 -7.29 12.45
C TYR A 23 -10.71 -6.22 13.44
N ARG A 24 -11.29 -5.02 13.35
CA ARG A 24 -10.90 -3.85 14.16
C ARG A 24 -12.16 -3.18 14.71
N ASN A 25 -12.48 -3.42 15.98
CA ASN A 25 -13.72 -2.93 16.61
C ASN A 25 -14.95 -3.35 15.78
N ASP A 26 -15.63 -2.40 15.17
CA ASP A 26 -16.81 -2.52 14.31
C ASP A 26 -16.46 -2.67 12.81
N LEU A 27 -15.18 -2.62 12.46
CA LEU A 27 -14.70 -2.78 11.08
C LEU A 27 -14.28 -4.22 10.79
N HIS A 28 -14.85 -4.80 9.75
CA HIS A 28 -14.37 -6.00 9.09
C HIS A 28 -13.85 -5.62 7.70
N GLN A 29 -12.56 -5.79 7.47
CA GLN A 29 -11.89 -5.39 6.22
C GLN A 29 -11.14 -6.57 5.61
N ILE A 30 -11.37 -6.80 4.32
CA ILE A 30 -10.58 -7.73 3.50
C ILE A 30 -9.77 -6.90 2.49
N SER A 31 -8.46 -7.14 2.43
CA SER A 31 -7.55 -6.41 1.53
C SER A 31 -6.87 -7.39 0.57
N TYR A 32 -6.80 -7.02 -0.70
CA TYR A 32 -6.21 -7.83 -1.77
C TYR A 32 -4.98 -7.14 -2.34
N CYS A 33 -3.86 -7.85 -2.41
CA CYS A 33 -2.60 -7.30 -2.88
C CYS A 33 -2.32 -7.68 -4.33
N TYR A 34 -2.02 -6.69 -5.18
CA TYR A 34 -1.72 -6.88 -6.59
C TYR A 34 -0.42 -6.14 -6.95
N CYS A 35 0.31 -6.66 -7.93
CA CYS A 35 1.37 -5.92 -8.59
C CYS A 35 0.81 -5.21 -9.83
N ALA A 36 1.21 -3.96 -10.03
CA ALA A 36 0.83 -3.17 -11.18
C ALA A 36 2.03 -2.39 -11.71
N ASP A 37 2.03 -2.16 -13.03
CA ASP A 37 2.98 -1.27 -13.69
C ASP A 37 2.42 0.16 -13.70
N LEU A 38 3.27 1.12 -13.37
CA LEU A 38 2.96 2.54 -13.50
C LEU A 38 2.96 2.91 -14.99
N VAL A 39 1.82 3.41 -15.47
CA VAL A 39 1.66 3.84 -16.87
C VAL A 39 1.87 5.35 -17.01
N ASN A 40 1.34 6.12 -16.04
CA ASN A 40 1.44 7.58 -16.00
C ASN A 40 1.26 8.08 -14.56
N ASP A 41 2.09 9.03 -14.10
CA ASP A 41 2.02 9.68 -12.78
C ASP A 41 1.85 11.21 -12.84
N SER A 42 1.61 11.78 -14.02
CA SER A 42 1.40 13.23 -14.21
C SER A 42 0.05 13.76 -13.70
N GLY A 43 -0.84 12.87 -13.24
CA GLY A 43 -2.12 13.26 -12.66
C GLY A 43 -1.98 13.85 -11.26
N ALA A 44 -2.95 14.68 -10.87
CA ALA A 44 -3.05 15.18 -9.51
C ALA A 44 -3.94 14.27 -8.65
N PRO A 45 -3.61 14.08 -7.37
CA PRO A 45 -4.47 13.33 -6.46
C PRO A 45 -5.74 14.14 -6.12
N GLU A 46 -6.87 13.46 -6.09
CA GLU A 46 -8.18 13.98 -5.68
C GLU A 46 -8.38 13.68 -4.18
N LEU A 47 -7.62 14.37 -3.33
CA LEU A 47 -7.66 14.15 -1.88
C LEU A 47 -8.85 14.84 -1.22
N THR A 48 -9.50 14.15 -0.29
CA THR A 48 -10.50 14.77 0.59
C THR A 48 -9.85 15.75 1.56
N GLU A 49 -10.61 16.73 2.07
CA GLU A 49 -10.12 17.75 3.01
C GLU A 49 -9.43 17.13 4.24
N LEU A 50 -9.93 15.99 4.72
CA LEU A 50 -9.35 15.25 5.83
C LEU A 50 -7.93 14.76 5.51
N LYS A 51 -7.71 14.19 4.31
CA LYS A 51 -6.40 13.69 3.87
C LYS A 51 -5.39 14.82 3.67
N ILE A 52 -5.84 16.00 3.22
CA ILE A 52 -5.00 17.21 3.11
C ILE A 52 -4.59 17.68 4.51
N LYS A 53 -5.52 17.72 5.46
CA LYS A 53 -5.26 18.11 6.85
C LYS A 53 -4.26 17.18 7.53
N ASP A 54 -4.31 15.89 7.20
CA ASP A 54 -3.38 14.87 7.70
C ASP A 54 -2.00 14.88 6.99
N ARG A 55 -1.75 15.86 6.10
CA ARG A 55 -0.47 16.06 5.39
C ARG A 55 -0.01 14.82 4.63
N LEU A 56 -0.96 14.11 4.02
CA LEU A 56 -0.66 12.93 3.24
C LEU A 56 0.22 13.29 2.04
N VAL A 57 1.35 12.58 1.89
CA VAL A 57 2.31 12.74 0.79
C VAL A 57 2.57 11.40 0.12
N HIS A 58 2.84 11.44 -1.20
CA HIS A 58 3.17 10.25 -1.98
C HIS A 58 4.63 10.28 -2.43
N ARG A 59 5.28 9.12 -2.39
CA ARG A 59 6.64 8.92 -2.89
C ARG A 59 6.73 7.54 -3.54
N TRP A 60 7.33 7.48 -4.72
CA TRP A 60 7.73 6.23 -5.35
C TRP A 60 9.07 5.75 -4.78
N VAL A 61 9.11 4.53 -4.29
CA VAL A 61 10.29 3.89 -3.70
C VAL A 61 10.34 2.42 -4.13
N SER A 62 11.48 1.74 -3.93
CA SER A 62 11.56 0.29 -4.11
C SER A 62 10.73 -0.44 -3.04
N VAL A 63 10.38 -1.70 -3.30
CA VAL A 63 9.62 -2.53 -2.34
C VAL A 63 10.41 -2.73 -1.05
N ASP A 64 11.73 -2.94 -1.13
CA ASP A 64 12.60 -3.06 0.04
C ASP A 64 12.63 -1.77 0.88
N GLU A 65 12.76 -0.61 0.21
CA GLU A 65 12.75 0.70 0.85
C GLU A 65 11.40 0.97 1.53
N ALA A 66 10.28 0.66 0.86
CA ALA A 66 8.95 0.76 1.46
C ALA A 66 8.82 -0.11 2.72
N LYS A 67 9.29 -1.37 2.66
CA LYS A 67 9.22 -2.29 3.81
C LYS A 67 10.03 -1.77 4.98
N LYS A 68 11.26 -1.30 4.72
CA LYS A 68 12.13 -0.70 5.74
C LYS A 68 11.47 0.52 6.39
N GLN A 69 10.92 1.44 5.60
CA GLN A 69 10.24 2.62 6.15
C GLN A 69 9.04 2.24 7.03
N MET A 70 8.28 1.22 6.64
CA MET A 70 7.17 0.71 7.46
C MET A 70 7.66 0.07 8.76
N GLU A 71 8.75 -0.70 8.72
CA GLU A 71 9.37 -1.31 9.91
C GLU A 71 9.86 -0.24 10.91
N GLU A 72 10.42 0.87 10.41
CA GLU A 72 10.92 2.00 11.22
C GLU A 72 9.80 2.91 11.76
N ALA A 73 8.64 2.96 11.09
CA ALA A 73 7.53 3.83 11.45
C ALA A 73 7.06 3.61 12.90
N GLN A 74 6.79 4.71 13.62
CA GLN A 74 6.32 4.68 15.02
C GLN A 74 4.84 5.08 15.09
N PRO A 75 3.90 4.13 14.96
CA PRO A 75 2.47 4.44 14.95
C PRO A 75 2.02 5.03 16.29
N THR A 76 1.28 6.13 16.24
CA THR A 76 0.76 6.84 17.42
C THR A 76 -0.67 6.45 17.77
N SER A 77 -1.28 5.53 17.00
CA SER A 77 -2.66 5.05 17.20
C SER A 77 -2.78 3.55 16.94
N ASN A 78 -3.81 2.92 17.51
CA ASN A 78 -4.11 1.51 17.20
C ASN A 78 -4.38 1.32 15.71
N PHE A 79 -5.10 2.25 15.08
CA PHE A 79 -5.38 2.22 13.64
C PHE A 79 -4.10 2.19 12.80
N SER A 80 -3.14 3.07 13.10
CA SER A 80 -1.86 3.12 12.38
C SER A 80 -0.98 1.90 12.65
N ARG A 81 -1.11 1.25 13.81
CA ARG A 81 -0.43 -0.02 14.11
C ARG A 81 -0.89 -1.15 13.20
N PHE A 82 -2.21 -1.32 13.05
CA PHE A 82 -2.74 -2.34 12.14
C PHE A 82 -2.36 -2.07 10.68
N ILE A 83 -2.33 -0.80 10.24
CA ILE A 83 -1.79 -0.44 8.91
C ILE A 83 -0.34 -0.89 8.78
N LYS A 84 0.50 -0.57 9.77
CA LYS A 84 1.91 -0.97 9.77
C LYS A 84 2.07 -2.48 9.64
N GLU A 85 1.36 -3.25 10.46
CA GLU A 85 1.44 -4.71 10.45
C GLU A 85 0.98 -5.31 9.12
N ARG A 86 -0.17 -4.87 8.59
CA ARG A 86 -0.67 -5.31 7.28
C ARG A 86 0.35 -5.01 6.19
N ASP A 87 0.82 -3.77 6.09
CA ASP A 87 1.63 -3.35 4.96
C ASP A 87 3.02 -4.02 4.98
N ILE A 88 3.61 -4.26 6.17
CA ILE A 88 4.84 -5.06 6.30
C ILE A 88 4.62 -6.49 5.78
N PHE A 89 3.50 -7.12 6.14
CA PHE A 89 3.16 -8.46 5.66
C PHE A 89 3.00 -8.48 4.13
N LEU A 90 2.21 -7.57 3.57
CA LEU A 90 1.97 -7.47 2.13
C LEU A 90 3.27 -7.25 1.34
N LEU A 91 4.12 -6.31 1.79
CA LEU A 91 5.42 -6.05 1.16
C LEU A 91 6.34 -7.27 1.24
N GLY A 92 6.31 -8.00 2.36
CA GLY A 92 7.04 -9.26 2.52
C GLY A 92 6.62 -10.33 1.51
N GLU A 93 5.31 -10.50 1.28
CA GLU A 93 4.79 -11.45 0.29
C GLU A 93 5.17 -11.07 -1.15
N VAL A 94 5.16 -9.77 -1.47
CA VAL A 94 5.63 -9.27 -2.77
C VAL A 94 7.11 -9.57 -3.00
N LEU A 95 7.96 -9.36 -2.00
CA LEU A 95 9.40 -9.65 -2.11
C LEU A 95 9.65 -11.14 -2.35
N LYS A 96 8.98 -12.03 -1.59
CA LYS A 96 9.08 -13.49 -1.80
C LYS A 96 8.66 -13.89 -3.20
N ARG A 97 7.55 -13.33 -3.72
CA ARG A 97 7.05 -13.64 -5.07
C ARG A 97 7.98 -13.15 -6.16
N THR A 98 8.60 -11.99 -5.98
CA THR A 98 9.51 -11.39 -6.97
C THR A 98 10.83 -12.15 -7.05
N GLN A 99 11.33 -12.70 -5.93
CA GLN A 99 12.50 -13.58 -5.91
C GLN A 99 12.27 -14.91 -6.63
N LEU A 100 11.02 -15.37 -6.78
CA LEU A 100 10.67 -16.60 -7.49
C LEU A 100 10.48 -16.41 -9.00
N LEU A 101 10.52 -15.17 -9.49
CA LEU A 101 10.29 -14.81 -10.90
C LEU A 101 11.56 -14.32 -11.62
N ASN A 102 12.69 -14.28 -10.91
CA ASN A 102 14.03 -13.96 -11.44
C ASN A 102 14.90 -15.22 -11.46
#